data_AF-A0A292SIN2-F1
#
_entry.id   AF-A0A292SIN2-F1
#
_cell.length_a   1.000
_cell.length_b   1.000
_cell.length_c   1.000
_cell.angle_alpha   90.00
_cell.angle_beta   90.00
_cell.angle_gamma   90.00
#
_symmetry.space_group_name_H-M   'P 1'
#
loop_
_entity.id
_entity.type
_entity.pdbx_description
1 polymer ?
#
loop_
_entity_poly.entity_id
_entity_poly.type
_entity_poly.pdbx_seq_one_letter_code
_entity_poly.pdbx_strand_id
1 'polypeptide(L)'
;SIEKKGEKGHCQRRFGFTLAEVLVTLGIIGVVSAMTVPSLMQNYQRQSYVVQLHKVYNELSQALLRYQTDKNAVNITEAGLNSTAAVQSFIENYMKVVAKCDKLQSPCFSDSYKTMGGNSFTGHNVDTKTYVLASGAALRPLYTLQGNKIINIGVDINGQKGPNILGRDLFYFAIYKNGLIDDFGAVEDDAPLTEAQRQSVFNLACNKADTGSGWGCLGKIMNDSWQMNY
;
A
#
# COMPACT_ATOMS: atom_id res chain seq x y z
N SER A 1 -2.85 18.40 87.62
CA SER A 1 -3.16 17.08 87.04
C SER A 1 -3.57 17.24 85.59
N ILE A 2 -2.87 16.56 84.71
CA ILE A 2 -3.09 16.56 83.25
C ILE A 2 -4.03 15.39 82.96
N GLU A 3 -5.19 15.65 82.34
CA GLU A 3 -6.05 14.57 81.83
C GLU A 3 -6.48 14.87 80.39
N LYS A 4 -6.21 13.89 79.53
CA LYS A 4 -6.12 13.96 78.06
C LYS A 4 -7.49 14.14 77.41
N LYS A 5 -7.59 15.08 76.46
CA LYS A 5 -8.68 15.12 75.47
C LYS A 5 -8.52 13.94 74.50
N GLY A 6 -9.50 13.04 74.48
CA GLY A 6 -9.58 11.94 73.52
C GLY A 6 -10.05 12.44 72.14
N GLU A 7 -9.18 12.37 71.14
CA GLU A 7 -9.52 12.57 69.73
C GLU A 7 -10.41 11.43 69.22
N LYS A 8 -11.57 11.79 68.65
CA LYS A 8 -12.43 10.85 67.91
C LYS A 8 -11.83 10.63 66.52
N GLY A 9 -11.12 9.51 66.34
CA GLY A 9 -10.61 9.08 65.04
C GLY A 9 -11.76 8.78 64.06
N HIS A 10 -11.83 9.53 62.97
CA HIS A 10 -12.77 9.30 61.87
C HIS A 10 -12.25 8.13 61.02
N CYS A 11 -12.85 6.94 61.16
CA CYS A 11 -12.48 5.76 60.36
C CYS A 11 -13.14 5.88 58.96
N GLN A 12 -12.41 6.41 57.99
CA GLN A 12 -12.81 6.33 56.58
C GLN A 12 -12.72 4.86 56.13
N ARG A 13 -13.86 4.20 55.93
CA ARG A 13 -13.93 2.88 55.27
C ARG A 13 -13.34 3.01 53.87
N ARG A 14 -12.13 2.47 53.67
CA ARG A 14 -11.56 2.28 52.34
C ARG A 14 -12.29 1.11 51.70
N PHE A 15 -13.13 1.38 50.70
CA PHE A 15 -13.66 0.35 49.80
C PHE A 15 -12.50 -0.13 48.93
N GLY A 16 -11.89 -1.25 49.31
CA GLY A 16 -10.88 -1.93 48.50
C GLY A 16 -11.51 -3.06 47.72
N PHE A 17 -11.10 -3.24 46.47
CA PHE A 17 -11.50 -4.40 45.67
C PHE A 17 -10.93 -5.68 46.31
N THR A 18 -11.73 -6.73 46.37
CA THR A 18 -11.28 -8.05 46.75
C THR A 18 -10.34 -8.62 45.69
N LEU A 19 -9.41 -9.48 46.10
CA LEU A 19 -8.51 -10.18 45.17
C LEU A 19 -9.30 -10.97 44.11
N ALA A 20 -10.44 -11.54 44.48
CA ALA A 20 -11.33 -12.25 43.55
C ALA A 20 -11.94 -11.31 42.50
N GLU A 21 -12.41 -10.12 42.88
CA GLU A 21 -12.94 -9.12 41.93
C GLU A 21 -11.86 -8.66 40.94
N VAL A 22 -10.64 -8.41 41.41
CA VAL A 22 -9.52 -8.03 40.54
C VAL A 22 -9.14 -9.16 39.59
N LEU A 23 -9.11 -10.41 40.05
CA LEU A 23 -8.78 -11.56 39.20
C LEU A 23 -9.85 -11.82 38.12
N VAL A 24 -11.14 -11.71 38.47
CA VAL A 24 -12.23 -11.87 37.49
C VAL A 24 -12.19 -10.76 36.44
N THR A 25 -11.99 -9.51 36.86
CA THR A 25 -11.91 -8.38 35.92
C THR A 25 -10.69 -8.46 35.00
N LEU A 26 -9.51 -8.82 35.52
CA LEU A 26 -8.32 -9.07 34.70
C LEU A 26 -8.51 -10.27 33.77
N GLY A 27 -9.19 -11.32 34.21
CA GLY A 27 -9.55 -12.48 33.38
C GLY A 27 -10.45 -12.09 32.21
N ILE A 28 -11.50 -11.32 32.46
CA ILE A 28 -12.42 -10.83 31.41
C ILE A 28 -11.68 -9.91 30.43
N ILE A 29 -10.93 -8.93 30.93
CA ILE A 29 -10.15 -8.01 30.08
C ILE A 29 -9.11 -8.79 29.25
N GLY A 30 -8.47 -9.80 29.84
CA GLY A 30 -7.48 -10.64 29.16
C GLY A 30 -8.09 -11.43 28.01
N VAL A 31 -9.23 -12.10 28.22
CA VAL A 31 -9.93 -12.84 27.17
C VAL A 31 -10.41 -11.92 26.05
N VAL A 32 -11.05 -10.80 26.41
CA VAL A 32 -11.56 -9.84 25.43
C VAL A 32 -10.40 -9.25 24.60
N SER A 33 -9.32 -8.80 25.25
CA SER A 33 -8.16 -8.23 24.57
C SER A 33 -7.49 -9.23 23.63
N ALA A 34 -7.40 -10.50 24.02
CA ALA A 34 -6.84 -11.56 23.17
C ALA A 34 -7.64 -11.75 21.87
N MET A 35 -8.95 -11.53 21.89
CA MET A 35 -9.82 -11.66 20.71
C MET A 35 -9.91 -10.39 19.88
N THR A 36 -9.89 -9.20 20.50
CA THR A 36 -10.13 -7.94 19.80
C THR A 36 -8.86 -7.23 19.33
N VAL A 37 -7.74 -7.38 20.02
CA VAL A 37 -6.49 -6.67 19.66
C VAL A 37 -5.92 -7.17 18.32
N PRO A 38 -5.83 -8.48 18.03
CA PRO A 38 -5.30 -8.94 16.74
C PRO A 38 -6.13 -8.49 15.55
N SER A 39 -7.46 -8.59 15.65
CA SER A 39 -8.39 -8.20 14.58
C SER A 39 -8.39 -6.69 14.32
N LEU A 40 -8.39 -5.89 15.38
CA LEU A 40 -8.27 -4.43 15.27
C LEU A 40 -6.93 -4.02 14.64
N MET A 41 -5.83 -4.63 15.07
CA MET A 41 -4.49 -4.33 14.55
C MET A 41 -4.38 -4.66 13.06
N GLN A 42 -4.86 -5.83 12.63
CA GLN A 42 -4.86 -6.23 11.22
C GLN A 42 -5.71 -5.28 10.36
N ASN A 43 -6.90 -4.89 10.84
CA ASN A 43 -7.76 -3.96 10.13
C ASN A 43 -7.14 -2.56 10.03
N TYR A 44 -6.52 -2.07 11.11
CA TYR A 44 -5.80 -0.80 11.09
C TYR A 44 -4.63 -0.81 10.09
N GLN A 45 -3.84 -1.89 10.06
CA GLN A 45 -2.75 -2.05 9.09
C GLN A 45 -3.25 -1.99 7.65
N ARG A 46 -4.32 -2.74 7.33
CA ARG A 46 -4.96 -2.69 6.00
C ARG A 46 -5.39 -1.27 5.63
N GLN A 47 -6.02 -0.55 6.54
CA GLN A 47 -6.44 0.84 6.29
C GLN A 47 -5.24 1.76 6.05
N SER A 48 -4.19 1.65 6.87
CA SER A 48 -2.94 2.39 6.66
C SER A 48 -2.32 2.13 5.29
N TYR A 49 -2.32 0.87 4.84
CA TYR A 49 -1.83 0.50 3.52
C TYR A 49 -2.65 1.11 2.40
N VAL A 50 -3.97 1.02 2.46
CA VAL A 50 -4.82 1.58 1.39
C VAL A 50 -4.73 3.11 1.33
N VAL A 51 -4.63 3.78 2.48
CA VAL A 51 -4.41 5.23 2.53
C VAL A 51 -3.08 5.61 1.86
N GLN A 52 -2.00 4.87 2.13
CA GLN A 52 -0.71 5.10 1.49
C GLN A 52 -0.76 4.80 -0.01
N LEU A 53 -1.41 3.72 -0.43
CA LEU A 53 -1.62 3.39 -1.83
C LEU A 53 -2.36 4.50 -2.57
N HIS A 54 -3.48 4.96 -2.00
CA HIS A 54 -4.28 6.04 -2.57
C HIS A 54 -3.49 7.34 -2.67
N LYS A 55 -2.65 7.63 -1.68
CA LYS A 55 -1.73 8.77 -1.72
C LYS A 55 -0.75 8.65 -2.91
N VAL A 56 -0.08 7.52 -3.08
CA VAL A 56 0.87 7.33 -4.19
C VAL A 56 0.17 7.39 -5.54
N TYR A 57 -1.02 6.81 -5.67
CA TYR A 57 -1.86 6.91 -6.87
C TYR A 57 -2.17 8.37 -7.22
N ASN A 58 -2.56 9.17 -6.22
CA ASN A 58 -2.85 10.59 -6.41
C ASN A 58 -1.59 11.41 -6.75
N GLU A 59 -0.46 11.15 -6.08
CA GLU A 59 0.83 11.78 -6.40
C GLU A 59 1.24 11.51 -7.85
N LEU A 60 1.12 10.25 -8.31
CA LEU A 60 1.42 9.87 -9.69
C LEU A 60 0.45 10.49 -10.70
N SER A 61 -0.85 10.46 -10.42
CA SER A 61 -1.87 11.03 -11.31
C SER A 61 -1.67 12.54 -11.50
N GLN A 62 -1.37 13.25 -10.41
CA GLN A 62 -1.05 14.68 -10.45
C GLN A 62 0.26 14.95 -11.20
N ALA A 63 1.28 14.11 -11.03
CA ALA A 63 2.54 14.24 -11.75
C ALA A 63 2.36 14.03 -13.26
N LEU A 64 1.57 13.03 -13.68
CA LEU A 64 1.26 12.79 -15.10
C LEU A 64 0.51 13.97 -15.73
N LEU A 65 -0.50 14.50 -15.04
CA LEU A 65 -1.24 15.67 -15.51
C LEU A 65 -0.34 16.90 -15.67
N ARG A 66 0.55 17.14 -14.68
CA ARG A 66 1.56 18.22 -14.76
C ARG A 66 2.51 18.01 -15.93
N TYR A 67 3.03 16.80 -16.12
CA TYR A 67 3.92 16.48 -17.24
C TYR A 67 3.27 16.74 -18.60
N GLN A 68 2.01 16.32 -18.75
CA GLN A 68 1.24 16.57 -19.96
C GLN A 68 1.02 18.08 -20.21
N THR A 69 0.70 18.82 -19.15
CA THR A 69 0.45 20.26 -19.22
C THR A 69 1.73 21.05 -19.54
N ASP A 70 2.84 20.74 -18.88
CA ASP A 70 4.14 21.42 -19.09
C ASP A 70 4.68 21.17 -20.50
N LYS A 71 4.31 20.04 -21.13
CA LYS A 71 4.64 19.71 -22.51
C LYS A 71 3.62 20.18 -23.54
N ASN A 72 2.50 20.75 -23.10
CA ASN A 72 1.39 21.18 -23.95
C ASN A 72 0.94 20.08 -24.95
N ALA A 73 0.80 18.86 -24.45
CA ALA A 73 0.47 17.68 -25.25
C ALA A 73 -0.96 17.17 -25.00
N VAL A 74 -1.55 16.50 -25.98
CA VAL A 74 -2.91 15.95 -25.87
C VAL A 74 -2.93 14.66 -25.05
N ASN A 75 -1.80 13.95 -25.00
CA ASN A 75 -1.66 12.72 -24.23
C ASN A 75 -0.21 12.52 -23.74
N ILE A 76 0.01 11.56 -22.83
CA ILE A 76 1.34 11.40 -22.21
C ILE A 76 2.39 10.80 -23.15
N THR A 77 1.98 10.03 -24.17
CA THR A 77 2.91 9.52 -25.19
C THR A 77 3.44 10.64 -26.10
N GLU A 78 2.58 11.56 -26.50
CA GLU A 78 2.93 12.76 -27.25
C GLU A 78 3.79 13.70 -26.40
N ALA A 79 3.53 13.79 -25.10
CA ALA A 79 4.36 14.54 -24.16
C ALA A 79 5.81 14.00 -24.06
N GLY A 80 6.07 12.79 -24.55
CA GLY A 80 7.40 12.19 -24.66
C GLY A 80 7.67 11.01 -23.73
N LEU A 81 6.67 10.50 -23.00
CA LEU A 81 6.80 9.27 -22.17
C LEU A 81 6.77 8.00 -23.06
N ASN A 82 7.81 7.82 -23.87
CA ASN A 82 7.89 6.76 -24.89
C ASN A 82 9.14 5.87 -24.80
N SER A 83 9.92 6.00 -23.73
CA SER A 83 11.13 5.20 -23.52
C SER A 83 11.43 5.05 -22.04
N THR A 84 12.24 4.04 -21.69
CA THR A 84 12.71 3.86 -20.30
C THR A 84 13.42 5.10 -19.76
N ALA A 85 14.24 5.77 -20.58
CA ALA A 85 14.93 7.00 -20.18
C ALA A 85 13.97 8.17 -19.93
N ALA A 86 12.92 8.30 -20.75
CA ALA A 86 11.89 9.32 -20.55
C ALA A 86 11.09 9.09 -19.26
N VAL A 87 10.72 7.84 -18.97
CA VAL A 87 10.03 7.49 -17.72
C VAL A 87 10.90 7.76 -16.51
N GLN A 88 12.18 7.40 -16.56
CA GLN A 88 13.13 7.72 -15.48
C GLN A 88 13.24 9.23 -15.27
N SER A 89 13.40 10.00 -16.35
CA SER A 89 13.46 11.47 -16.30
C SER A 89 12.15 12.08 -15.75
N PHE A 90 10.99 11.51 -16.08
CA PHE A 90 9.72 11.94 -15.53
C PHE A 90 9.67 11.75 -14.01
N ILE A 91 10.02 10.55 -13.51
CA ILE A 91 10.01 10.27 -12.07
C ILE A 91 10.97 11.23 -11.34
N GLU A 92 12.16 11.47 -11.89
CA GLU A 92 13.15 12.33 -11.24
C GLU A 92 12.76 13.81 -11.19
N ASN A 93 12.05 14.32 -12.20
CA ASN A 93 11.71 15.74 -12.30
C ASN A 93 10.33 16.08 -11.72
N TYR A 94 9.38 15.14 -11.76
CA TYR A 94 7.98 15.39 -11.40
C TYR A 94 7.57 14.75 -10.07
N MET A 95 8.34 13.78 -9.56
CA MET A 95 8.12 13.15 -8.26
C MET A 95 9.19 13.59 -7.25
N LYS A 96 8.83 13.60 -5.96
CA LYS A 96 9.76 13.92 -4.87
C LYS A 96 10.61 12.69 -4.51
N VAL A 97 11.64 12.44 -5.30
CA VAL A 97 12.59 11.33 -5.08
C VAL A 97 13.59 11.68 -3.98
N VAL A 98 13.78 10.78 -3.00
CA VAL A 98 14.76 10.93 -1.91
C VAL A 98 15.92 9.94 -2.01
N ALA A 99 15.75 8.82 -2.72
CA ALA A 99 16.82 7.87 -3.00
C ALA A 99 16.61 7.19 -4.35
N LYS A 100 17.71 6.71 -4.95
CA LYS A 100 17.73 5.98 -6.23
C LYS A 100 18.59 4.73 -6.07
N CYS A 101 18.15 3.62 -6.63
CA CYS A 101 18.95 2.40 -6.73
C CYS A 101 18.94 1.89 -8.17
N ASP A 102 20.07 1.34 -8.63
CA ASP A 102 20.18 0.83 -10.01
C ASP A 102 19.43 -0.48 -10.24
N LYS A 103 19.14 -1.19 -9.15
CA LYS A 103 18.43 -2.48 -9.14
C LYS A 103 17.37 -2.50 -8.05
N LEU A 104 16.49 -3.49 -8.13
CA LEU A 104 15.57 -3.86 -7.06
C LEU A 104 16.37 -4.58 -5.97
N GLN A 105 16.95 -3.79 -5.08
CA GLN A 105 17.76 -4.27 -3.96
C GLN A 105 17.62 -3.34 -2.77
N SER A 106 17.99 -3.86 -1.60
CA SER A 106 18.18 -3.04 -0.41
C SER A 106 19.19 -1.91 -0.67
N PRO A 107 18.91 -0.64 -0.25
CA PRO A 107 17.87 -0.19 0.67
C PRO A 107 16.54 0.26 0.03
N CYS A 108 16.41 0.27 -1.31
CA CYS A 108 15.26 0.89 -1.97
C CYS A 108 14.01 0.00 -2.01
N PHE A 109 14.20 -1.32 -2.13
CA PHE A 109 13.13 -2.32 -2.16
C PHE A 109 13.49 -3.50 -1.25
N SER A 110 12.51 -4.30 -0.86
CA SER A 110 12.78 -5.63 -0.30
C SER A 110 13.40 -6.56 -1.34
N ASP A 111 14.32 -7.43 -0.91
CA ASP A 111 14.97 -8.43 -1.77
C ASP A 111 14.02 -9.59 -2.13
N SER A 112 12.91 -9.72 -1.41
CA SER A 112 11.91 -10.76 -1.67
C SER A 112 10.50 -10.29 -1.37
N TYR A 113 9.57 -10.77 -2.19
CA TYR A 113 8.14 -10.56 -2.04
C TYR A 113 7.41 -11.89 -2.04
N LYS A 114 6.25 -11.91 -1.40
CA LYS A 114 5.35 -13.07 -1.38
C LYS A 114 4.05 -12.76 -2.08
N THR A 115 3.41 -13.77 -2.63
CA THR A 115 2.01 -13.71 -3.05
C THR A 115 1.12 -13.78 -1.81
N MET A 116 -0.16 -13.44 -1.93
CA MET A 116 -1.11 -13.55 -0.81
C MET A 116 -1.26 -14.98 -0.28
N GLY A 117 -0.99 -15.98 -1.13
CA GLY A 117 -0.96 -17.40 -0.76
C GLY A 117 0.33 -17.84 -0.06
N GLY A 118 1.30 -16.93 0.14
CA GLY A 118 2.54 -17.19 0.87
C GLY A 118 3.71 -17.72 0.01
N ASN A 119 3.51 -17.93 -1.29
CA ASN A 119 4.57 -18.34 -2.21
C ASN A 119 5.49 -17.17 -2.55
N SER A 120 6.73 -17.45 -2.95
CA SER A 120 7.62 -16.40 -3.47
C SER A 120 7.06 -15.80 -4.76
N PHE A 121 6.95 -14.47 -4.80
CA PHE A 121 6.53 -13.73 -5.98
C PHE A 121 7.74 -13.44 -6.87
N THR A 122 7.69 -13.89 -8.13
CA THR A 122 8.81 -13.79 -9.10
C THR A 122 8.46 -12.95 -10.32
N GLY A 123 7.22 -12.45 -10.43
CA GLY A 123 6.72 -11.59 -11.51
C GLY A 123 7.27 -10.16 -11.55
N HIS A 124 8.50 -9.92 -11.10
CA HIS A 124 9.15 -8.61 -11.12
C HIS A 124 10.54 -8.66 -11.76
N ASN A 125 10.90 -7.61 -12.50
CA ASN A 125 12.24 -7.46 -13.06
C ASN A 125 13.16 -6.78 -12.03
N VAL A 126 14.23 -7.46 -11.65
CA VAL A 126 15.19 -7.00 -10.64
C VAL A 126 16.27 -6.05 -11.20
N ASP A 127 16.52 -6.10 -12.51
CA ASP A 127 17.53 -5.28 -13.19
C ASP A 127 16.93 -3.98 -13.72
N THR A 128 16.15 -3.29 -12.89
CA THR A 128 15.51 -2.02 -13.22
C THR A 128 15.78 -0.98 -12.16
N LYS A 129 15.97 0.28 -12.57
CA LYS A 129 16.17 1.39 -11.64
C LYS A 129 14.94 1.56 -10.76
N THR A 130 15.17 1.71 -9.47
CA THR A 130 14.14 1.94 -8.46
C THR A 130 14.35 3.29 -7.78
N TYR A 131 13.26 3.86 -7.28
CA TYR A 131 13.21 5.19 -6.70
C TYR A 131 12.46 5.12 -5.37
N VAL A 132 12.96 5.79 -4.34
CA VAL A 132 12.23 5.98 -3.09
C VAL A 132 11.69 7.41 -3.07
N LEU A 133 10.40 7.55 -2.80
CA LEU A 133 9.72 8.83 -2.67
C LEU A 133 9.83 9.37 -1.25
N ALA A 134 9.72 10.69 -1.11
CA ALA A 134 9.62 11.37 0.19
C ALA A 134 8.39 10.90 1.01
N SER A 135 7.38 10.33 0.34
CA SER A 135 6.22 9.72 0.99
C SER A 135 6.53 8.39 1.69
N GLY A 136 7.72 7.81 1.47
CA GLY A 136 8.15 6.52 2.01
C GLY A 136 7.87 5.34 1.09
N ALA A 137 7.14 5.56 -0.01
CA ALA A 137 6.87 4.55 -1.02
C ALA A 137 8.06 4.39 -1.98
N ALA A 138 8.27 3.18 -2.48
CA ALA A 138 9.25 2.86 -3.49
C ALA A 138 8.58 2.54 -4.83
N LEU A 139 9.14 3.09 -5.91
CA LEU A 139 8.67 2.95 -7.28
C LEU A 139 9.68 2.19 -8.13
N ARG A 140 9.16 1.26 -8.94
CA ARG A 140 9.89 0.51 -9.96
C ARG A 140 9.23 0.75 -11.32
N PRO A 141 9.55 1.85 -12.01
CA PRO A 141 9.02 2.13 -13.32
C PRO A 141 9.66 1.25 -14.39
N LEU A 142 8.85 0.69 -15.29
CA LEU A 142 9.29 -0.04 -16.47
C LEU A 142 8.46 0.38 -17.68
N TYR A 143 9.12 0.93 -18.69
CA TYR A 143 8.47 1.19 -19.98
C TYR A 143 8.17 -0.14 -20.67
N THR A 144 6.90 -0.38 -21.00
CA THR A 144 6.46 -1.62 -21.65
C THR A 144 5.19 -1.32 -22.44
N LEU A 145 5.37 -0.98 -23.71
CA LEU A 145 4.26 -0.74 -24.63
C LEU A 145 3.53 -2.05 -24.96
N GLN A 146 2.26 -2.16 -24.55
CA GLN A 146 1.36 -3.25 -24.89
C GLN A 146 -0.03 -2.66 -25.15
N GLY A 147 -0.40 -2.53 -26.43
CA GLY A 147 -1.63 -1.86 -26.83
C GLY A 147 -1.65 -0.40 -26.40
N ASN A 148 -2.59 -0.03 -25.53
CA ASN A 148 -2.71 1.32 -24.96
C ASN A 148 -2.01 1.52 -23.62
N LYS A 149 -1.57 0.45 -22.96
CA LYS A 149 -0.68 0.54 -21.80
C LYS A 149 0.75 0.83 -22.26
N ILE A 150 1.40 1.80 -21.63
CA ILE A 150 2.76 2.23 -21.99
C ILE A 150 3.79 1.97 -20.88
N ILE A 151 3.37 1.96 -19.62
CA ILE A 151 4.28 1.86 -18.46
C ILE A 151 3.66 0.92 -17.43
N ASN A 152 4.52 0.07 -16.87
CA ASN A 152 4.25 -0.72 -15.68
C ASN A 152 5.01 -0.10 -14.51
N ILE A 153 4.33 0.34 -13.46
CA ILE A 153 4.99 0.79 -12.24
C ILE A 153 4.71 -0.22 -11.13
N GLY A 154 5.77 -0.87 -10.63
CA GLY A 154 5.69 -1.56 -9.36
C GLY A 154 5.76 -0.53 -8.23
N VAL A 155 4.80 -0.56 -7.33
CA VAL A 155 4.68 0.36 -6.20
C VAL A 155 4.72 -0.47 -4.93
N ASP A 156 5.76 -0.23 -4.14
CA ASP A 156 5.83 -0.69 -2.77
C ASP A 156 5.50 0.52 -1.86
N ILE A 157 4.37 0.47 -1.16
CA ILE A 157 3.84 1.64 -0.44
C ILE A 157 4.55 1.90 0.91
N ASN A 158 5.21 0.90 1.48
CA ASN A 158 5.89 1.00 2.78
C ASN A 158 7.40 0.73 2.68
N GLY A 159 7.92 0.51 1.46
CA GLY A 159 9.31 0.20 1.19
C GLY A 159 9.70 -1.13 1.83
N GLN A 160 10.93 -1.23 2.31
CA GLN A 160 11.45 -2.48 2.89
C GLN A 160 10.68 -3.02 4.11
N LYS A 161 9.82 -2.19 4.70
CA LYS A 161 9.05 -2.60 5.88
C LYS A 161 8.12 -3.72 5.46
N GLY A 162 8.14 -4.83 6.20
CA GLY A 162 7.22 -5.93 5.95
C GLY A 162 5.74 -5.48 5.97
N PRO A 163 4.84 -6.32 5.42
CA PRO A 163 5.06 -7.75 5.15
C PRO A 163 5.68 -8.14 3.79
N ASN A 164 5.86 -7.21 2.84
CA ASN A 164 6.33 -7.46 1.46
C ASN A 164 5.47 -8.51 0.72
N ILE A 165 4.16 -8.26 0.66
CA ILE A 165 3.15 -9.13 0.06
C ILE A 165 2.44 -8.39 -1.09
N LEU A 166 2.40 -9.03 -2.26
CA LEU A 166 1.59 -8.59 -3.40
C LEU A 166 0.12 -8.42 -2.98
N GLY A 167 -0.45 -7.24 -3.23
CA GLY A 167 -1.81 -6.90 -2.85
C GLY A 167 -1.99 -6.44 -1.39
N ARG A 168 -0.91 -6.36 -0.60
CA ARG A 168 -0.89 -5.73 0.73
C ARG A 168 -0.10 -4.44 0.71
N ASP A 169 1.16 -4.53 0.28
CA ASP A 169 2.07 -3.40 0.17
C ASP A 169 2.74 -3.28 -1.20
N LEU A 170 2.87 -4.38 -1.95
CA LEU A 170 3.29 -4.33 -3.34
C LEU A 170 2.09 -4.32 -4.28
N PHE A 171 2.02 -3.33 -5.17
CA PHE A 171 0.99 -3.16 -6.18
C PHE A 171 1.59 -2.84 -7.55
N TYR A 172 0.84 -3.10 -8.61
CA TYR A 172 1.24 -2.79 -9.98
C TYR A 172 0.25 -1.84 -10.62
N PHE A 173 0.77 -0.75 -11.17
CA PHE A 173 0.00 0.28 -11.84
C PHE A 173 0.33 0.22 -13.33
N ALA A 174 -0.71 0.20 -14.17
CA ALA A 174 -0.60 0.38 -15.60
C ALA A 174 -0.91 1.84 -15.92
N ILE A 175 0.02 2.51 -16.61
CA ILE A 175 -0.22 3.85 -17.15
C ILE A 175 -0.56 3.71 -18.63
N TYR A 176 -1.69 4.29 -19.02
CA TYR A 176 -2.22 4.25 -20.38
C TYR A 176 -1.85 5.51 -21.16
N LYS A 177 -1.87 5.43 -22.49
CA LYS A 177 -1.55 6.56 -23.40
C LYS A 177 -2.34 7.81 -23.05
N ASN A 178 -3.59 7.66 -22.63
CA ASN A 178 -4.49 8.75 -22.25
C ASN A 178 -4.17 9.43 -20.91
N GLY A 179 -3.12 8.99 -20.21
CA GLY A 179 -2.69 9.58 -18.94
C GLY A 179 -3.34 8.97 -17.70
N LEU A 180 -4.28 8.05 -17.87
CA LEU A 180 -4.95 7.39 -16.75
C LEU A 180 -4.12 6.23 -16.20
N ILE A 181 -4.31 6.00 -14.90
CA ILE A 181 -3.69 4.90 -14.15
C ILE A 181 -4.78 3.90 -13.77
N ASP A 182 -4.56 2.65 -14.13
CA ASP A 182 -5.47 1.53 -13.81
C ASP A 182 -4.69 0.22 -13.66
N ASP A 183 -5.39 -0.90 -13.50
CA ASP A 183 -4.83 -2.23 -13.64
C ASP A 183 -4.57 -2.59 -15.12
N PHE A 184 -3.95 -3.75 -15.38
CA PHE A 184 -3.80 -4.25 -16.75
C PHE A 184 -4.76 -5.43 -17.02
N GLY A 185 -5.76 -5.18 -17.85
CA GLY A 185 -6.73 -6.18 -18.33
C GLY A 185 -6.19 -6.99 -19.49
N ALA A 186 -6.56 -6.58 -20.70
CA ALA A 186 -6.10 -7.13 -21.96
C ALA A 186 -5.31 -6.09 -22.77
N VAL A 187 -4.64 -6.55 -23.83
CA VAL A 187 -3.85 -5.68 -24.74
C VAL A 187 -4.74 -4.63 -25.42
N GLU A 188 -5.97 -5.01 -25.78
CA GLU A 188 -6.91 -4.13 -26.50
C GLU A 188 -7.67 -3.16 -25.58
N ASP A 189 -7.59 -3.34 -24.26
CA ASP A 189 -8.29 -2.49 -23.31
C ASP A 189 -7.64 -1.09 -23.26
N ASP A 190 -8.45 -0.08 -22.95
CA ASP A 190 -7.99 1.26 -22.60
C ASP A 190 -8.53 1.65 -21.21
N ALA A 191 -7.85 2.56 -20.53
CA ALA A 191 -8.29 3.06 -19.23
C ALA A 191 -9.38 4.14 -19.40
N PRO A 192 -10.33 4.28 -18.45
CA PRO A 192 -10.49 3.45 -17.27
C PRO A 192 -11.10 2.08 -17.62
N LEU A 193 -10.59 1.04 -16.98
CA LEU A 193 -11.18 -0.29 -17.07
C LEU A 193 -12.54 -0.32 -16.37
N THR A 194 -13.43 -1.17 -16.87
CA THR A 194 -14.72 -1.46 -16.23
C THR A 194 -14.52 -2.26 -14.94
N GLU A 195 -15.49 -2.19 -14.03
CA GLU A 195 -15.48 -2.99 -12.80
C GLU A 195 -15.34 -4.49 -13.09
N ALA A 196 -16.04 -4.98 -14.11
CA ALA A 196 -16.00 -6.38 -14.52
C ALA A 196 -14.62 -6.81 -15.03
N GLN A 197 -13.93 -5.97 -15.83
CA GLN A 197 -12.57 -6.23 -16.27
C GLN A 197 -11.61 -6.33 -15.07
N ARG A 198 -11.63 -5.33 -14.18
CA ARG A 198 -10.78 -5.33 -12.97
C ARG A 198 -11.05 -6.55 -12.08
N GLN A 199 -12.31 -6.90 -11.87
CA GLN A 199 -12.69 -8.06 -11.06
C GLN A 199 -12.25 -9.39 -11.69
N SER A 200 -12.29 -9.48 -13.02
CA SER A 200 -11.79 -10.64 -13.77
C SER A 200 -10.28 -10.82 -13.56
N VAL A 201 -9.49 -9.74 -13.75
CA VAL A 201 -8.03 -9.77 -13.54
C VAL A 201 -7.68 -10.12 -12.10
N PHE A 202 -8.39 -9.54 -11.13
CA PHE A 202 -8.21 -9.89 -9.71
C PHE A 202 -8.39 -11.38 -9.45
N ASN A 203 -9.46 -11.98 -9.98
CA ASN A 203 -9.76 -13.39 -9.78
C ASN A 203 -8.81 -14.33 -10.52
N LEU A 204 -8.22 -13.89 -11.63
CA LEU A 204 -7.32 -14.70 -12.44
C LEU A 204 -5.86 -14.65 -11.96
N ALA A 205 -5.43 -13.51 -11.42
CA ALA A 205 -4.04 -13.28 -11.02
C ALA A 205 -3.91 -13.06 -9.50
N CYS A 206 -4.22 -11.86 -9.01
CA CYS A 206 -4.00 -11.45 -7.61
C CYS A 206 -4.57 -12.47 -6.61
N ASN A 207 -5.85 -12.83 -6.71
CA ASN A 207 -6.55 -13.69 -5.74
C ASN A 207 -6.08 -15.17 -5.80
N LYS A 208 -5.61 -15.63 -6.96
CA LYS A 208 -5.07 -17.00 -7.11
C LYS A 208 -3.67 -17.16 -6.52
N ALA A 209 -3.10 -16.08 -5.98
CA ALA A 209 -1.74 -16.05 -5.47
C ALA A 209 -0.72 -16.48 -6.54
N ASP A 210 -0.97 -16.07 -7.80
CA ASP A 210 -0.08 -16.32 -8.92
C ASP A 210 1.31 -15.74 -8.63
N THR A 211 2.34 -16.55 -8.89
CA THR A 211 3.74 -16.16 -8.65
C THR A 211 4.29 -15.29 -9.78
N GLY A 212 3.68 -15.32 -10.97
CA GLY A 212 4.16 -14.64 -12.17
C GLY A 212 3.46 -13.33 -12.52
N SER A 213 2.26 -13.07 -11.98
CA SER A 213 1.46 -11.87 -12.31
C SER A 213 1.24 -10.98 -11.10
N GLY A 214 1.63 -9.70 -11.22
CA GLY A 214 1.39 -8.68 -10.20
C GLY A 214 0.06 -7.93 -10.34
N TRP A 215 -0.76 -8.28 -11.33
CA TRP A 215 -1.96 -7.55 -11.73
C TRP A 215 -3.21 -7.98 -10.96
N GLY A 216 -4.21 -7.10 -10.96
CA GLY A 216 -5.56 -7.34 -10.41
C GLY A 216 -5.77 -6.76 -9.01
N CYS A 217 -4.71 -6.57 -8.22
CA CYS A 217 -4.86 -6.09 -6.84
C CYS A 217 -5.26 -4.61 -6.77
N LEU A 218 -4.72 -3.76 -7.66
CA LEU A 218 -5.09 -2.35 -7.72
C LEU A 218 -6.55 -2.22 -8.15
N GLY A 219 -6.94 -2.88 -9.24
CA GLY A 219 -8.29 -2.81 -9.78
C GLY A 219 -9.34 -3.24 -8.77
N LYS A 220 -9.03 -4.24 -7.94
CA LYS A 220 -9.92 -4.66 -6.83
C LYS A 220 -10.11 -3.56 -5.79
N ILE A 221 -9.03 -2.91 -5.34
CA ILE A 221 -9.12 -1.82 -4.36
C ILE A 221 -9.89 -0.62 -4.94
N MET A 222 -9.69 -0.30 -6.21
CA MET A 222 -10.42 0.77 -6.90
C MET A 222 -11.93 0.47 -6.94
N ASN A 223 -12.33 -0.75 -7.29
CA ASN A 223 -13.74 -1.17 -7.28
C ASN A 223 -14.34 -1.14 -5.86
N ASP A 224 -13.55 -1.49 -4.84
CA ASP A 224 -13.99 -1.51 -3.44
C ASP A 224 -13.91 -0.13 -2.77
N SER A 225 -13.93 0.97 -3.55
CA SER A 225 -13.88 2.35 -3.03
C SER A 225 -12.69 2.62 -2.11
N TRP A 226 -11.51 2.13 -2.50
CA TRP A 226 -10.28 2.21 -1.71
C TRP A 226 -10.42 1.52 -0.35
N GLN A 227 -10.92 0.28 -0.36
CA GLN A 227 -10.92 -0.62 0.80
C GLN A 227 -10.26 -1.95 0.45
N MET A 228 -9.51 -2.50 1.40
CA MET A 228 -8.87 -3.81 1.26
C MET A 228 -9.67 -4.85 2.04
N ASN A 229 -10.60 -5.50 1.36
CA ASN A 229 -11.55 -6.45 1.95
C ASN A 229 -11.12 -7.93 1.83
N TYR A 230 -9.88 -8.18 1.39
CA TYR A 230 -9.30 -9.52 1.21
C TYR A 230 -8.08 -9.74 2.10
#